data_AF-A0A6H5FUY4-F1
#
_entry.id   AF-A0A6H5FUY4-F1
#
_cell.length_a   1.000
_cell.length_b   1.000
_cell.length_c   1.000
_cell.angle_alpha   90.00
_cell.angle_beta   90.00
_cell.angle_gamma   90.00
#
_symmetry.space_group_name_H-M   'P 1'
#
loop_
_entity.id
_entity.type
_entity.pdbx_description
1 polymer ?
#
loop_
_entity_poly.entity_id
_entity_poly.type
_entity_poly.pdbx_seq_one_letter_code
_entity_poly.pdbx_strand_id
1 'polypeptide(L)'
;MFPPLCQRIKIQIRDNDPVNSVIATHFVDLKSISNDGEKESVKSDVHNWSSTTSKVKPMTHDKIYYFLPYWDDKPCMHLRAPWPDLRRRMYNSNMIGKMADALEEGLNEVSALDVLDLGDGQPEAKLRSVLEDLCMSCHRYVTITNGAGALGFTRLDKNRLKHCVSTV
;
A
#
# COMPACT_ATOMS: atom_id res chain seq x y z
N MET A 1 -6.45 5.54 -14.66
CA MET A 1 -5.41 4.94 -13.80
C MET A 1 -6.10 4.56 -12.49
N PHE A 2 -6.10 3.29 -12.09
CA PHE A 2 -6.86 2.86 -10.91
C PHE A 2 -6.09 3.18 -9.62
N PRO A 3 -6.75 3.72 -8.58
CA PRO A 3 -6.06 4.12 -7.36
C PRO A 3 -5.56 2.88 -6.60
N PRO A 4 -4.40 2.99 -5.93
CA PRO A 4 -3.86 1.91 -5.11
C PRO A 4 -4.80 1.50 -3.97
N LEU A 5 -4.91 0.18 -3.70
CA LEU A 5 -5.68 -0.36 -2.57
C LEU A 5 -5.03 -0.02 -1.22
N CYS A 6 -3.71 0.17 -1.18
CA CYS A 6 -3.07 0.83 -0.07
C CYS A 6 -3.45 2.32 -0.10
N GLN A 7 -4.29 2.73 0.84
CA GLN A 7 -4.74 4.12 0.98
C GLN A 7 -3.98 4.88 2.07
N ARG A 8 -3.37 4.18 3.04
CA ARG A 8 -2.71 4.82 4.19
C ARG A 8 -1.45 4.06 4.63
N ILE A 9 -0.47 4.81 5.14
CA ILE A 9 0.72 4.28 5.82
C ILE A 9 0.49 4.42 7.34
N LYS A 10 0.70 3.33 8.10
CA LYS A 10 0.66 3.36 9.57
C LYS A 10 2.08 3.55 10.12
N ILE A 11 2.28 4.62 10.88
CA ILE A 11 3.53 4.90 11.61
C ILE A 11 3.25 4.67 13.09
N GLN A 12 4.10 3.89 13.77
CA GLN A 12 4.00 3.65 15.20
C GLN A 12 5.30 4.02 15.90
N ILE A 13 5.19 4.79 16.99
CA ILE A 13 6.28 5.02 17.93
C ILE A 13 6.11 4.02 19.06
N ARG A 14 7.18 3.28 19.38
CA ARG A 14 7.18 2.26 20.43
C ARG A 14 8.23 2.60 21.48
N ASP A 15 7.95 2.21 22.72
CA ASP A 15 8.96 2.23 23.77
C ASP A 15 9.91 1.05 23.57
N ASN A 16 11.17 1.24 23.97
CA ASN A 16 12.16 0.16 23.98
C ASN A 16 12.09 -0.60 25.31
N ASP A 17 10.89 -1.06 25.66
CA ASP A 17 10.61 -1.90 26.81
C ASP A 17 10.48 -3.38 26.37
N PRO A 18 10.54 -4.37 27.29
CA PRO A 18 10.40 -5.79 26.96
C PRO A 18 9.08 -6.15 26.24
N VAL A 19 8.08 -5.26 26.29
CA VAL A 19 6.73 -5.46 25.76
C VAL A 19 6.56 -4.78 24.39
N ASN A 20 7.53 -3.96 23.95
CA ASN A 20 7.47 -3.08 22.77
C ASN A 20 6.17 -2.27 22.71
N SER A 21 5.80 -1.64 23.84
CA SER A 21 4.56 -0.89 23.99
C SER A 21 4.42 0.24 22.95
N VAL A 22 3.22 0.43 22.40
CA VAL A 22 2.96 1.48 21.39
C VAL A 22 2.61 2.78 22.10
N ILE A 23 3.48 3.78 21.98
CA ILE A 23 3.32 5.10 22.59
C ILE A 23 2.43 6.00 21.71
N ALA A 24 2.60 5.92 20.39
CA ALA A 24 1.82 6.71 19.44
C ALA A 24 1.59 5.96 18.14
N THR A 25 0.45 6.24 17.49
CA THR A 25 0.15 5.75 16.14
C THR A 25 -0.37 6.92 15.30
N HIS A 26 0.15 7.05 14.09
CA HIS A 26 -0.32 8.01 13.10
C HIS A 26 -0.56 7.32 11.76
N PHE A 27 -1.59 7.76 11.03
CA PHE A 27 -1.91 7.27 9.70
C PHE A 27 -1.69 8.38 8.69
N VAL A 28 -0.80 8.16 7.73
CA VAL A 28 -0.56 9.08 6.62
C VAL A 28 -1.38 8.61 5.43
N ASP A 29 -2.29 9.44 4.95
CA ASP A 29 -3.03 9.16 3.71
C ASP A 29 -2.07 9.19 2.52
N LEU A 30 -2.04 8.11 1.74
CA LEU A 30 -1.23 8.03 0.55
C LEU A 30 -1.64 9.08 -0.48
N LYS A 31 -2.89 9.56 -0.47
CA LYS A 31 -3.32 10.69 -1.32
C LYS A 31 -2.65 12.01 -0.95
N SER A 32 -2.27 12.22 0.32
CA SER A 32 -1.64 13.48 0.74
C SER A 32 -0.14 13.53 0.44
N ILE A 33 0.49 12.38 0.17
CA ILE A 33 1.94 12.26 -0.04
C ILE A 33 2.34 11.60 -1.37
N SER A 34 1.42 10.96 -2.09
CA SER A 34 1.68 10.35 -3.40
C SER A 34 1.47 11.39 -4.49
N ASN A 35 2.54 11.78 -5.15
CA ASN A 35 2.45 12.57 -6.38
C ASN A 35 1.96 11.68 -7.53
N ASP A 36 1.09 12.19 -8.39
CA ASP A 36 0.45 11.37 -9.44
C ASP A 36 1.39 11.03 -10.62
N GLY A 37 2.67 11.36 -10.51
CA GLY A 37 3.71 10.88 -11.40
C GLY A 37 3.96 11.80 -12.59
N GLU A 38 4.16 13.10 -12.34
CA GLU A 38 5.12 13.79 -13.18
C GLU A 38 6.46 13.05 -13.06
N LYS A 39 7.03 12.72 -14.21
CA LYS A 39 8.20 11.83 -14.41
C LYS A 39 9.49 12.45 -13.88
N GLU A 40 9.51 12.91 -12.65
CA GLU A 40 10.75 13.25 -12.01
C GLU A 40 11.34 11.93 -11.49
N SER A 41 12.46 11.52 -12.11
CA SER A 41 13.39 10.67 -11.38
C SER A 41 13.67 11.44 -10.09
N VAL A 42 13.10 11.03 -8.97
CA VAL A 42 13.49 11.56 -7.68
C VAL A 42 14.94 11.12 -7.50
N LYS A 43 15.85 11.96 -8.00
CA LYS A 43 17.23 11.98 -7.56
C LYS A 43 17.08 12.42 -6.11
N SER A 44 16.91 11.45 -5.22
CA SER A 44 17.15 11.68 -3.83
C SER A 44 18.60 12.12 -3.76
N ASP A 45 18.85 13.41 -3.70
CA ASP A 45 20.13 13.90 -3.23
C ASP A 45 20.18 13.48 -1.76
N VAL A 46 20.66 12.25 -1.54
CA VAL A 46 20.87 11.62 -0.22
C VAL A 46 21.91 12.39 0.61
N HIS A 47 22.44 13.51 0.10
CA HIS A 47 23.74 14.01 0.47
C HIS A 47 23.78 15.03 1.61
N ASN A 48 22.71 15.33 2.34
CA ASN A 48 22.82 16.18 3.54
C ASN A 48 21.75 15.87 4.60
N TRP A 49 21.77 14.65 5.14
CA TRP A 49 20.93 14.29 6.29
C TRP A 49 21.72 14.43 7.58
N SER A 50 21.88 15.67 8.04
CA SER A 50 22.47 15.95 9.35
C SER A 50 21.39 16.34 10.35
N SER A 51 21.45 15.77 11.56
CA SER A 51 20.64 16.22 12.69
C SER A 51 20.78 17.73 12.88
N THR A 52 19.66 18.45 12.97
CA THR A 52 19.64 19.87 13.36
C THR A 52 19.77 20.05 14.88
N THR A 53 19.62 18.97 15.65
CA THR A 53 19.88 18.98 17.10
C THR A 53 21.38 19.10 17.35
N SER A 54 21.76 20.13 18.09
CA SER A 54 23.15 20.34 18.54
C SER A 54 23.60 19.18 19.43
N LYS A 55 24.88 18.82 19.36
CA LYS A 55 25.45 17.75 20.20
C LYS A 55 25.45 18.16 21.67
N VAL A 56 24.82 17.38 22.54
CA VAL A 56 24.77 17.62 23.99
C VAL A 56 25.43 16.46 24.74
N LYS A 57 26.17 16.77 25.82
CA LYS A 57 26.73 15.75 26.70
C LYS A 57 25.64 15.22 27.65
N PRO A 58 25.53 13.90 27.83
CA PRO A 58 24.60 13.33 28.79
C PRO A 58 24.97 13.72 30.23
N MET A 59 23.97 14.00 31.05
CA MET A 59 24.09 14.27 32.48
C MET A 59 23.68 13.03 33.28
N THR A 60 24.15 12.95 34.52
CA THR A 60 23.81 11.89 35.46
C THR A 60 23.83 12.43 36.89
N HIS A 61 22.99 11.89 37.76
CA HIS A 61 23.01 12.18 39.19
C HIS A 61 23.76 11.13 40.00
N ASP A 62 23.80 9.89 39.53
CA ASP A 62 24.31 8.72 40.26
C ASP A 62 25.39 7.93 39.50
N LYS A 63 25.70 8.33 38.26
CA LYS A 63 26.57 7.63 37.29
C LYS A 63 26.07 6.26 36.84
N ILE A 64 24.86 5.88 37.24
CA ILE A 64 24.20 4.63 36.84
C ILE A 64 23.27 4.93 35.67
N TYR A 65 22.52 6.04 35.73
CA TYR A 65 21.60 6.47 34.68
C TYR A 65 22.02 7.80 34.07
N TYR A 66 22.03 7.85 32.74
CA TYR A 66 22.39 9.04 31.97
C TYR A 66 21.17 9.56 31.22
N PHE A 67 20.98 10.88 31.20
CA PHE A 67 19.88 11.53 30.49
C PHE A 67 20.37 12.76 29.73
N LEU A 68 19.64 13.16 28.68
CA LEU A 68 19.89 14.40 27.95
C LEU A 68 19.01 15.52 28.53
N PRO A 69 19.60 16.65 28.95
CA PRO A 69 18.89 17.71 29.65
C PRO A 69 18.14 18.62 28.66
N TYR A 70 17.09 18.09 28.01
CA TYR A 70 16.28 18.86 27.06
C TYR A 70 15.31 19.84 27.74
N TRP A 71 14.96 19.61 29.00
CA TRP A 71 14.06 20.48 29.78
C TRP A 71 12.77 20.82 29.02
N ASP A 72 12.52 22.12 28.81
CA ASP A 72 11.36 22.65 28.10
C ASP A 72 11.54 22.66 26.57
N ASP A 73 12.76 22.51 26.06
CA ASP A 73 13.07 22.49 24.63
C ASP A 73 13.35 21.05 24.14
N LYS A 74 12.27 20.31 23.86
CA LYS A 74 12.38 18.96 23.33
C LYS A 74 12.68 19.00 21.82
N PRO A 75 13.75 18.35 21.34
CA PRO A 75 14.08 18.37 19.92
C PRO A 75 12.95 17.74 19.09
N CYS A 76 12.61 18.38 17.98
CA CYS A 76 11.62 17.84 17.05
C CYS A 76 12.22 16.69 16.22
N MET A 77 11.63 15.51 16.32
CA MET A 77 11.95 14.39 15.42
C MET A 77 11.34 14.63 14.04
N HIS A 78 12.18 14.82 13.02
CA HIS A 78 11.74 14.89 11.63
C HIS A 78 11.91 13.53 10.96
N LEU A 79 10.82 12.81 10.78
CA LEU A 79 10.82 11.59 9.97
C LEU A 79 10.70 11.96 8.49
N ARG A 80 11.73 11.66 7.70
CA ARG A 80 11.69 11.79 6.24
C ARG A 80 11.92 10.42 5.63
N ALA A 81 10.92 9.92 4.91
CA ALA A 81 10.97 8.62 4.24
C ALA A 81 10.69 8.82 2.75
N PRO A 82 11.67 8.63 1.85
CA PRO A 82 11.40 8.57 0.42
C PRO A 82 10.67 7.27 0.13
N TRP A 83 9.38 7.35 -0.21
CA TRP A 83 8.60 6.19 -0.61
C TRP A 83 8.79 5.95 -2.11
N PRO A 84 9.25 4.78 -2.53
CA PRO A 84 9.29 4.46 -3.96
C PRO A 84 7.87 4.46 -4.52
N ASP A 85 7.69 4.89 -5.77
CA ASP A 85 6.39 4.79 -6.44
C ASP A 85 6.06 3.30 -6.71
N LEU A 86 5.25 2.73 -5.83
CA LEU A 86 4.80 1.34 -5.92
C LEU A 86 3.51 1.17 -6.75
N ARG A 87 2.91 2.26 -7.28
CA ARG A 87 1.60 2.19 -7.97
C ARG A 87 1.61 1.20 -9.13
N ARG A 88 2.70 1.14 -9.90
CA ARG A 88 2.88 0.14 -10.98
C ARG A 88 2.91 -1.29 -10.46
N ARG A 89 3.65 -1.55 -9.37
CA ARG A 89 3.78 -2.90 -8.81
C ARG A 89 2.45 -3.40 -8.24
N MET A 90 1.63 -2.49 -7.73
CA MET A 90 0.31 -2.82 -7.19
C MET A 90 -0.77 -2.90 -8.26
N TYR A 91 -0.53 -2.44 -9.50
CA TYR A 91 -1.55 -2.33 -10.55
C TYR A 91 -2.27 -3.66 -10.81
N ASN A 92 -1.52 -4.75 -11.05
CA ASN A 92 -2.10 -6.06 -11.33
C ASN A 92 -2.86 -6.61 -10.12
N SER A 93 -2.26 -6.53 -8.93
CA SER A 93 -2.89 -6.99 -7.69
C SER A 93 -4.18 -6.23 -7.39
N ASN A 94 -4.21 -4.91 -7.64
CA ASN A 94 -5.38 -4.09 -7.41
C ASN A 94 -6.49 -4.38 -8.41
N MET A 95 -6.15 -4.63 -9.68
CA MET A 95 -7.15 -5.03 -10.68
C MET A 95 -7.76 -6.38 -10.34
N ILE A 96 -6.93 -7.38 -10.05
CA ILE A 96 -7.40 -8.72 -9.67
C ILE A 96 -8.22 -8.64 -8.37
N GLY A 97 -7.74 -7.89 -7.36
CA GLY A 97 -8.45 -7.69 -6.10
C GLY A 97 -9.85 -7.11 -6.32
N LYS A 98 -9.99 -6.04 -7.11
CA LYS A 98 -11.31 -5.48 -7.45
C LYS A 98 -12.22 -6.44 -8.21
N MET A 99 -11.65 -7.26 -9.09
CA MET A 99 -12.43 -8.28 -9.79
C MET A 99 -12.95 -9.35 -8.82
N ALA A 100 -12.14 -9.73 -7.83
CA ALA A 100 -12.56 -10.63 -6.77
C ALA A 100 -13.63 -10.00 -5.87
N ASP A 101 -13.44 -8.75 -5.43
CA ASP A 101 -14.40 -8.02 -4.60
C ASP A 101 -15.77 -7.91 -5.30
N ALA A 102 -15.78 -7.54 -6.59
CA ALA A 102 -17.01 -7.42 -7.37
C ALA A 102 -17.71 -8.77 -7.60
N LEU A 103 -16.93 -9.85 -7.79
CA LEU A 103 -17.47 -11.20 -7.87
C LEU A 103 -18.10 -11.62 -6.54
N GLU A 104 -17.41 -11.37 -5.43
CA GLU A 104 -17.90 -11.69 -4.09
C GLU A 104 -19.20 -10.93 -3.76
N GLU A 105 -19.23 -9.61 -4.02
CA GLU A 105 -20.43 -8.79 -3.87
C GLU A 105 -21.60 -9.33 -4.72
N GLY A 106 -21.34 -9.65 -6.00
CA GLY A 106 -22.35 -10.21 -6.89
C GLY A 106 -22.89 -11.57 -6.43
N LEU A 107 -22.02 -12.46 -5.94
CA LEU A 107 -22.44 -13.77 -5.41
C LEU A 107 -23.22 -13.65 -4.10
N ASN A 108 -22.88 -12.68 -3.25
CA ASN A 108 -23.65 -12.38 -2.04
C ASN A 108 -25.07 -11.89 -2.38
N GLU A 109 -25.23 -11.09 -3.44
CA GLU A 109 -26.54 -10.69 -3.94
C GLU A 109 -27.36 -11.88 -4.47
N VAL A 110 -26.73 -12.80 -5.23
CA VAL A 110 -27.39 -14.04 -5.68
C VAL A 110 -27.86 -14.87 -4.50
N SER A 111 -27.00 -15.07 -3.50
CA SER A 111 -27.36 -15.80 -2.29
C SER A 111 -28.48 -15.13 -1.51
N ALA A 112 -28.52 -13.80 -1.46
CA ALA A 112 -29.60 -13.08 -0.81
C ALA A 112 -30.94 -13.27 -1.54
N LEU A 113 -30.94 -13.24 -2.87
CA LEU A 113 -32.16 -13.48 -3.67
C LEU A 113 -32.69 -14.91 -3.50
N ASP A 114 -31.78 -15.90 -3.45
CA ASP A 114 -32.11 -17.31 -3.23
C ASP A 114 -32.75 -17.53 -1.84
N VAL A 115 -32.17 -16.93 -0.79
CA VAL A 115 -32.70 -17.03 0.58
C VAL A 115 -34.08 -16.40 0.73
N LEU A 116 -34.37 -15.33 -0.03
CA LEU A 116 -35.65 -14.62 0.06
C LEU A 116 -36.77 -15.29 -0.75
N ASP A 117 -36.47 -16.35 -1.52
CA ASP A 117 -37.41 -17.06 -2.42
C ASP A 117 -38.16 -16.09 -3.35
N LEU A 118 -37.48 -14.99 -3.74
CA LEU A 118 -38.06 -13.90 -4.52
C LEU A 118 -38.08 -14.26 -6.01
N GLY A 119 -38.98 -15.17 -6.36
CA GLY A 119 -39.41 -15.42 -7.73
C GLY A 119 -38.52 -16.40 -8.52
N ASP A 120 -39.19 -17.31 -9.23
CA ASP A 120 -38.57 -18.30 -10.12
C ASP A 120 -37.60 -17.62 -11.10
N GLY A 121 -36.32 -18.03 -11.04
CA GLY A 121 -35.31 -17.66 -12.03
C GLY A 121 -34.56 -16.34 -11.80
N GLN A 122 -34.89 -15.55 -10.78
CA GLN A 122 -34.14 -14.32 -10.47
C GLN A 122 -32.71 -14.57 -9.99
N PRO A 123 -32.45 -15.52 -9.07
CA PRO A 123 -31.09 -15.86 -8.64
C PRO A 123 -30.22 -16.30 -9.83
N GLU A 124 -30.75 -17.13 -10.73
CA GLU A 124 -30.06 -17.61 -11.92
C GLU A 124 -29.77 -16.48 -12.92
N ALA A 125 -30.74 -15.59 -13.16
CA ALA A 125 -30.55 -14.43 -14.01
C ALA A 125 -29.45 -13.49 -13.46
N LYS A 126 -29.45 -13.26 -12.14
CA LYS A 126 -28.43 -12.45 -11.48
C LYS A 126 -27.06 -13.12 -11.54
N LEU A 127 -26.98 -14.43 -11.26
CA LEU A 127 -25.73 -15.19 -11.36
C LEU A 127 -25.14 -15.11 -12.76
N ARG A 128 -25.97 -15.23 -13.80
CA ARG A 128 -25.55 -15.09 -15.19
C ARG A 128 -24.92 -13.71 -15.45
N SER A 129 -25.57 -12.63 -15.00
CA SER A 129 -25.02 -11.27 -15.11
C SER A 129 -23.66 -11.14 -14.42
N VAL A 130 -23.53 -11.66 -13.19
CA VAL A 130 -22.27 -11.60 -12.42
C VAL A 130 -21.14 -12.32 -13.16
N LEU A 131 -21.41 -13.49 -13.75
CA LEU A 131 -20.41 -14.24 -14.52
C LEU A 131 -20.05 -13.56 -15.84
N GLU A 132 -21.00 -12.91 -16.51
CA GLU A 132 -20.75 -12.10 -17.71
C GLU A 132 -19.86 -10.89 -17.38
N ASP A 133 -20.13 -10.19 -16.26
CA ASP A 133 -19.31 -9.07 -15.77
C ASP A 133 -17.88 -9.49 -15.40
N LEU A 134 -17.75 -10.65 -14.75
CA LEU A 134 -16.43 -11.24 -14.46
C LEU A 134 -15.68 -11.54 -15.75
N CYS A 135 -16.34 -12.15 -16.74
CA CYS A 135 -15.74 -12.48 -18.03
C CYS A 135 -15.24 -11.22 -18.76
N MET A 136 -16.06 -10.18 -18.84
CA MET A 136 -15.68 -8.89 -19.42
C MET A 136 -14.48 -8.26 -18.67
N SER A 137 -14.47 -8.33 -17.35
CA SER A 137 -13.39 -7.80 -16.52
C SER A 137 -12.08 -8.56 -16.74
N CYS A 138 -12.13 -9.89 -16.85
CA CYS A 138 -10.98 -10.74 -17.21
C CYS A 138 -10.42 -10.40 -18.59
N HIS A 139 -11.28 -10.27 -19.61
CA HIS A 139 -10.85 -9.88 -20.96
C HIS A 139 -10.19 -8.50 -20.99
N ARG A 140 -10.75 -7.53 -20.25
CA ARG A 140 -10.16 -6.20 -20.10
C ARG A 140 -8.80 -6.26 -19.40
N TYR A 141 -8.67 -7.05 -18.34
CA TYR A 141 -7.40 -7.25 -17.64
C TYR A 141 -6.33 -7.83 -18.57
N VAL A 142 -6.64 -8.88 -19.32
CA VAL A 142 -5.72 -9.49 -20.30
C VAL A 142 -5.31 -8.50 -21.38
N THR A 143 -6.25 -7.69 -21.89
CA THR A 143 -5.95 -6.66 -22.89
C THR A 143 -4.97 -5.63 -22.35
N ILE A 144 -5.18 -5.17 -21.11
CA ILE A 144 -4.31 -4.19 -20.45
C ILE A 144 -2.92 -4.79 -20.16
N THR A 145 -2.85 -6.02 -19.67
CA THR A 145 -1.57 -6.65 -19.31
C THR A 145 -0.76 -7.08 -20.53
N ASN A 146 -1.41 -7.47 -21.63
CA ASN A 146 -0.75 -7.78 -22.90
C ASN A 146 -0.39 -6.52 -23.71
N GLY A 147 -1.17 -5.44 -23.62
CA GLY A 147 -0.94 -4.19 -24.35
C GLY A 147 0.06 -3.23 -23.68
N ALA A 148 0.40 -3.42 -22.40
CA ALA A 148 1.30 -2.55 -21.65
C ALA A 148 2.78 -2.85 -21.92
N GLY A 149 3.25 -2.52 -23.14
CA GLY A 149 4.68 -2.44 -23.45
C GLY A 149 5.30 -1.08 -23.11
N ALA A 150 6.41 -1.11 -22.36
CA ALA A 150 7.51 -0.14 -22.37
C ALA A 150 7.43 1.22 -21.62
N LEU A 151 6.82 1.31 -20.44
CA LEU A 151 7.14 2.41 -19.50
C LEU A 151 7.48 1.89 -18.10
N GLY A 152 8.78 1.78 -17.82
CA GLY A 152 9.31 1.60 -16.46
C GLY A 152 9.61 0.17 -16.01
N PHE A 153 9.76 -0.80 -16.93
CA PHE A 153 10.23 -2.14 -16.58
C PHE A 153 11.63 -2.08 -15.98
N THR A 154 11.74 -2.32 -14.67
CA THR A 154 13.04 -2.53 -14.05
C THR A 154 13.60 -3.88 -14.46
N ARG A 155 14.92 -4.06 -14.31
CA ARG A 155 15.57 -5.36 -14.53
C ARG A 155 14.97 -6.45 -13.64
N LEU A 156 14.49 -6.07 -12.46
CA LEU A 156 13.80 -6.96 -11.53
C LEU A 156 12.44 -7.42 -12.07
N ASP A 157 11.65 -6.52 -12.66
CA ASP A 157 10.34 -6.86 -13.23
C ASP A 157 10.46 -7.83 -14.40
N LYS A 158 11.50 -7.66 -15.24
CA LYS A 158 11.84 -8.62 -16.30
C LYS A 158 12.18 -10.01 -15.75
N ASN A 159 12.96 -10.08 -14.67
CA ASN A 159 13.32 -11.36 -14.04
C ASN A 159 12.13 -12.01 -13.32
N ARG A 160 11.25 -11.23 -12.69
CA ARG A 160 10.01 -11.73 -12.08
C ARG A 160 9.11 -12.38 -13.12
N LEU A 161 8.91 -11.73 -14.26
CA LEU A 161 8.09 -12.29 -15.34
C LEU A 161 8.68 -13.62 -15.86
N LYS A 162 10.00 -13.67 -16.08
CA LYS A 162 10.71 -14.90 -16.46
C LYS A 162 10.52 -16.02 -15.43
N HIS A 163 10.63 -15.71 -14.14
CA HIS A 163 10.42 -16.68 -13.07
C HIS A 163 8.97 -17.19 -13.03
N CYS A 164 7.98 -16.31 -13.15
CA CYS A 164 6.57 -16.72 -13.16
C CYS A 164 6.24 -17.66 -14.33
N VAL A 165 6.86 -17.46 -15.50
CA VAL A 165 6.67 -18.33 -16.67
C VAL A 165 7.42 -19.66 -16.52
N SER A 166 8.58 -19.67 -15.84
CA SER A 166 9.39 -20.89 -15.66
C SER A 166 8.95 -21.78 -14.50
N THR A 167 8.03 -21.32 -13.65
CA THR A 167 7.55 -22.09 -12.48
C THR A 167 6.20 -22.77 -12.75
N VAL A 168 5.79 -22.82 -14.02
CA VAL A 168 4.69 -23.64 -14.54
C VAL A 168 5.30 -24.79 -15.33
#